data_AF-A0A8J4SCB8-F1
#
_entry.id   AF-A0A8J4SCB8-F1
#
_cell.length_a   1.000
_cell.length_b   1.000
_cell.length_c   1.000
_cell.angle_alpha   90.00
_cell.angle_beta   90.00
_cell.angle_gamma   90.00
#
_symmetry.space_group_name_H-M   'P 1'
#
loop_
_entity.id
_entity.type
_entity.pdbx_description
1 polymer ?
#
loop_
_entity_poly.entity_id
_entity_poly.type
_entity_poly.pdbx_seq_one_letter_code
_entity_poly.pdbx_strand_id
1 'polypeptide(L)'
;MEVRVDTMPINQSSKKRKGLFSGASPIAPRPAACGSITASRTTAPTSPTASASSADNVNLSAALTALKVSLKRDLESYAPPTPAVSPAHGRGPTKRARFDFGAMEETETEPEETQKLQATAPLKPVNALLAVSNRIKFELERRRRDRERAQPLNTTLLSTPFTGTIMNPVVVEAEARTQSYLPQINDASTSIITSLDAIIKELPSFRQIKGKVRDVYVFEDRVLLVSTDRQSAFDRALASVPFKGRVLTLTSVWWFEQTKHIVANHLLGVPHPSAMLCKKCTVFPVEFVVRGYITGSTSTSMWTNYKNGSRDFCGHKLQDGYVQHQKLPQNLVTPTTKDDEHDELISGLEIVSQGRMTQEQWDYCEKKTLELFAFGQEQAAKRGLILVDTKYEFGIDDATGEIMLIDEIHTPDSSRFWLAASYEERMAAGQSPENIDKEFLRLWFKDHCDPYKDEVLPEAPKELVSELSRRYILLYELITGSKFEFPSADEQGLAEGVCKTLLSK
;
A
#
# COMPACT_ATOMS: atom_id res chain seq x y z
N MET A 1 26.10 39.12 46.70
CA MET A 1 27.06 38.08 46.30
C MET A 1 26.81 37.84 44.82
N GLU A 2 27.36 38.62 43.88
CA GLU A 2 28.81 38.75 43.54
C GLU A 2 29.38 37.33 43.29
N VAL A 3 29.82 36.89 42.11
CA VAL A 3 30.87 37.36 41.17
C VAL A 3 30.68 36.52 39.85
N ARG A 4 30.63 37.08 38.61
CA ARG A 4 31.73 37.38 37.64
C ARG A 4 32.49 36.10 37.18
N VAL A 5 32.97 35.84 35.96
CA VAL A 5 33.16 36.48 34.63
C VAL A 5 33.44 35.32 33.64
N ASP A 6 33.17 35.43 32.34
CA ASP A 6 34.22 35.55 31.31
C ASP A 6 33.67 35.51 29.87
N THR A 7 34.15 36.47 29.09
CA THR A 7 33.86 36.70 27.68
C THR A 7 35.16 36.69 26.88
N MET A 8 35.03 36.27 25.61
CA MET A 8 35.87 36.57 24.42
C MET A 8 37.06 35.64 24.11
N PRO A 9 37.49 35.50 22.82
CA PRO A 9 37.20 36.39 21.69
C PRO A 9 36.76 35.76 20.35
N ILE A 10 36.20 36.68 19.56
CA ILE A 10 35.96 36.69 18.12
C ILE A 10 37.29 36.53 17.36
N ASN A 11 37.29 35.75 16.27
CA ASN A 11 38.28 35.88 15.21
C ASN A 11 37.57 36.22 13.88
N GLN A 12 37.86 37.42 13.38
CA GLN A 12 37.51 37.87 12.04
C GLN A 12 38.76 37.76 11.14
N SER A 13 38.49 37.49 9.85
CA SER A 13 39.32 37.69 8.65
C SER A 13 39.63 36.38 7.92
N SER A 14 39.63 36.27 6.59
CA SER A 14 39.18 37.12 5.48
C SER A 14 39.38 36.34 4.17
N LYS A 15 38.75 36.84 3.09
CA LYS A 15 39.11 36.68 1.66
C LYS A 15 38.62 35.44 0.87
N LYS A 16 37.56 35.71 0.09
CA LYS A 16 37.45 35.56 -1.37
C LYS A 16 38.49 34.63 -2.05
N ARG A 17 38.00 33.54 -2.65
CA ARG A 17 38.41 33.12 -4.00
C ARG A 17 37.19 32.64 -4.80
N LYS A 18 36.92 33.36 -5.90
CA LYS A 18 36.18 32.86 -7.05
C LYS A 18 37.07 31.85 -7.78
N GLY A 19 36.48 30.75 -8.24
CA GLY A 19 37.12 29.82 -9.16
C GLY A 19 36.09 28.87 -9.73
N LEU A 20 35.66 29.13 -10.97
CA LEU A 20 35.02 28.17 -11.86
C LEU A 20 35.85 26.88 -11.89
N PHE A 21 35.21 25.71 -11.91
CA PHE A 21 35.50 24.68 -12.91
C PHE A 21 34.35 23.68 -13.02
N SER A 22 33.79 23.64 -14.23
CA SER A 22 33.11 22.52 -14.87
C SER A 22 33.98 21.26 -14.86
N GLY A 23 33.35 20.07 -14.90
CA GLY A 23 34.00 18.90 -15.48
C GLY A 23 33.59 17.58 -14.88
N ALA A 24 32.71 16.88 -15.58
CA ALA A 24 32.52 15.45 -15.48
C ALA A 24 33.86 14.70 -15.49
N SER A 25 34.01 13.70 -14.63
CA SER A 25 35.09 12.71 -14.74
C SER A 25 34.57 11.46 -15.46
N PRO A 26 35.17 11.08 -16.61
CA PRO A 26 34.93 9.79 -17.22
C PRO A 26 35.83 8.73 -16.58
N ILE A 27 35.24 7.58 -16.26
CA ILE A 27 35.95 6.37 -15.86
C ILE A 27 36.60 5.78 -17.13
N ALA A 28 37.93 5.64 -17.12
CA ALA A 28 38.70 4.89 -18.10
C ALA A 28 39.26 3.60 -17.46
N PRO A 29 39.42 2.52 -18.24
CA PRO A 29 39.53 1.15 -17.73
C PRO A 29 40.97 0.75 -17.36
N ARG A 30 41.11 -0.18 -16.42
CA ARG A 30 42.39 -0.86 -16.12
C ARG A 30 42.59 -2.09 -17.02
N PRO A 31 43.86 -2.44 -17.36
CA PRO A 31 44.18 -3.44 -18.36
C PRO A 31 44.25 -4.87 -17.81
N ALA A 32 44.08 -5.82 -18.74
CA ALA A 32 44.27 -7.25 -18.57
C ALA A 32 45.74 -7.62 -18.33
N ALA A 33 45.97 -8.60 -17.45
CA ALA A 33 47.22 -9.34 -17.39
C ALA A 33 46.91 -10.84 -17.46
N CYS A 34 47.51 -11.45 -18.47
CA CYS A 34 47.52 -12.86 -18.81
C CYS A 34 48.46 -13.63 -17.88
N GLY A 35 48.09 -14.85 -17.52
CA GLY A 35 48.91 -15.80 -16.77
C GLY A 35 48.41 -17.22 -17.00
N SER A 36 48.90 -17.85 -18.07
CA SER A 36 48.66 -19.24 -18.45
C SER A 36 49.53 -20.21 -17.65
N ILE A 37 48.94 -21.25 -17.04
CA ILE A 37 49.57 -22.58 -16.89
C ILE A 37 48.51 -23.68 -17.14
N THR A 38 48.99 -24.74 -17.78
CA THR A 38 48.38 -25.76 -18.62
C THR A 38 47.69 -26.94 -17.93
N ALA A 39 46.54 -27.30 -18.50
CA ALA A 39 46.06 -28.64 -18.93
C ALA A 39 46.26 -29.90 -18.05
N SER A 40 45.11 -30.52 -17.71
CA SER A 40 44.92 -31.97 -17.85
C SER A 40 43.56 -32.27 -18.51
N ARG A 41 43.62 -32.95 -19.65
CA ARG A 41 42.51 -33.48 -20.44
C ARG A 41 41.66 -34.47 -19.64
N THR A 42 40.33 -34.34 -19.74
CA THR A 42 39.43 -35.49 -19.80
C THR A 42 38.18 -35.16 -20.62
N THR A 43 37.77 -36.15 -21.39
CA THR A 43 36.83 -36.18 -22.51
C THR A 43 35.38 -35.91 -22.14
N ALA A 44 34.67 -35.23 -23.05
CA ALA A 44 33.22 -35.03 -23.01
C ALA A 44 32.44 -36.35 -23.16
N PRO A 45 31.31 -36.54 -22.45
CA PRO A 45 30.30 -37.48 -22.86
C PRO A 45 29.13 -36.77 -23.57
N THR A 46 28.75 -37.40 -24.67
CA THR A 46 27.58 -37.22 -25.51
C THR A 46 26.26 -37.26 -24.75
N SER A 47 25.31 -36.46 -25.24
CA SER A 47 23.88 -36.40 -24.92
C SER A 47 23.19 -37.76 -24.76
N PRO A 48 22.30 -37.95 -23.76
CA PRO A 48 21.38 -39.08 -23.74
C PRO A 48 20.08 -38.74 -24.48
N THR A 49 19.76 -39.57 -25.47
CA THR A 49 18.46 -39.70 -26.12
C THR A 49 17.38 -40.05 -25.09
N ALA A 50 16.35 -39.20 -24.98
CA ALA A 50 15.18 -39.46 -24.16
C ALA A 50 14.25 -40.48 -24.84
N SER A 51 14.13 -41.68 -24.26
CA SER A 51 12.99 -42.57 -24.51
C SER A 51 11.83 -42.15 -23.60
N ALA A 52 10.82 -41.49 -24.18
CA ALA A 52 9.57 -41.20 -23.49
C ALA A 52 8.84 -42.53 -23.18
N SER A 53 8.73 -42.85 -21.89
CA SER A 53 8.02 -44.04 -21.42
C SER A 53 6.51 -43.80 -21.40
N SER A 54 5.73 -44.88 -21.52
CA SER A 54 4.26 -44.92 -21.53
C SER A 54 3.56 -44.36 -20.28
N ALA A 55 4.28 -43.88 -19.26
CA ALA A 55 3.73 -43.33 -18.03
C ALA A 55 3.20 -41.89 -18.19
N ASP A 56 3.80 -41.06 -19.04
CA ASP A 56 3.41 -39.65 -19.19
C ASP A 56 2.07 -39.46 -19.94
N ASN A 57 1.74 -40.39 -20.85
CA ASN A 57 0.46 -40.36 -21.58
C ASN A 57 -0.74 -40.78 -20.71
N VAL A 58 -0.51 -41.61 -19.68
CA VAL A 58 -1.56 -42.05 -18.74
C VAL A 58 -1.95 -40.92 -17.80
N ASN A 59 -0.99 -40.07 -17.40
CA ASN A 59 -1.25 -38.92 -16.52
C ASN A 59 -2.03 -37.79 -17.22
N LEU A 60 -1.78 -37.56 -18.52
CA LEU A 60 -2.49 -36.53 -19.28
C LEU A 60 -3.94 -36.93 -19.56
N SER A 61 -4.20 -38.21 -19.85
CA SER A 61 -5.57 -38.70 -20.11
C SER A 61 -6.42 -38.70 -18.83
N ALA A 62 -5.83 -39.05 -17.68
CA ALA A 62 -6.48 -38.97 -16.37
C ALA A 62 -6.82 -37.51 -16.00
N ALA A 63 -5.87 -36.58 -16.19
CA ALA A 63 -6.11 -35.16 -15.93
C ALA A 63 -7.19 -34.57 -16.84
N LEU A 64 -7.20 -34.92 -18.13
CA LEU A 64 -8.23 -34.49 -19.08
C LEU A 64 -9.61 -35.05 -18.71
N THR A 65 -9.66 -36.29 -18.20
CA THR A 65 -10.89 -36.95 -17.75
C THR A 65 -11.43 -36.28 -16.49
N ALA A 66 -10.58 -35.99 -15.50
CA ALA A 66 -10.96 -35.26 -14.29
C ALA A 66 -11.50 -33.86 -14.61
N LEU A 67 -10.87 -33.15 -15.57
CA LEU A 67 -11.33 -31.83 -16.01
C LEU A 67 -12.68 -31.90 -16.71
N LYS A 68 -12.89 -32.89 -17.59
CA LYS A 68 -14.19 -33.12 -18.27
C LYS A 68 -15.30 -33.47 -17.29
N VAL A 69 -15.01 -34.28 -16.27
CA VAL A 69 -15.97 -34.63 -15.20
C VAL A 69 -16.33 -33.40 -14.37
N SER A 70 -15.36 -32.57 -14.00
CA SER A 70 -15.62 -31.30 -13.31
C SER A 70 -16.48 -30.36 -14.16
N LEU A 71 -16.16 -30.20 -15.44
CA LEU A 71 -16.90 -29.33 -16.35
C LEU A 71 -18.35 -29.83 -16.55
N LYS A 72 -18.54 -31.15 -16.64
CA LYS A 72 -19.85 -31.79 -16.75
C LYS A 72 -20.66 -31.58 -15.47
N ARG A 73 -20.05 -31.73 -14.28
CA ARG A 73 -20.72 -31.46 -12.99
C ARG A 73 -21.16 -30.00 -12.89
N ASP A 74 -20.31 -29.07 -13.30
CA ASP A 74 -20.62 -27.64 -13.28
C ASP A 74 -21.75 -27.30 -14.29
N LEU A 75 -21.75 -27.92 -15.48
CA LEU A 75 -22.82 -27.80 -16.48
C LEU A 75 -24.12 -28.50 -16.08
N GLU A 76 -24.08 -29.58 -15.30
CA GLU A 76 -25.28 -30.27 -14.81
C GLU A 76 -25.93 -29.54 -13.62
N SER A 77 -25.13 -28.78 -12.85
CA SER A 77 -25.64 -27.85 -11.83
C SER A 77 -26.28 -26.58 -12.41
N TYR A 78 -26.18 -26.39 -13.73
CA TYR A 78 -26.75 -25.27 -14.47
C TYR A 78 -28.22 -25.54 -14.80
N ALA A 79 -29.14 -24.87 -14.11
CA ALA A 79 -30.53 -24.74 -14.55
C ALA A 79 -30.67 -23.48 -15.42
N PRO A 80 -31.09 -23.58 -16.70
CA PRO A 80 -31.42 -22.39 -17.48
C PRO A 80 -32.65 -21.69 -16.88
N PRO A 81 -32.76 -20.36 -16.99
CA PRO A 81 -33.92 -19.64 -16.48
C PRO A 81 -35.18 -20.08 -17.22
N THR A 82 -36.23 -20.42 -16.47
CA THR A 82 -37.60 -20.44 -16.99
C THR A 82 -37.94 -19.01 -17.44
N PRO A 83 -38.36 -18.79 -18.70
CA PRO A 83 -38.81 -17.47 -19.10
C PRO A 83 -40.06 -17.10 -18.31
N ALA A 84 -40.02 -15.94 -17.65
CA ALA A 84 -41.20 -15.35 -17.04
C ALA A 84 -42.25 -15.11 -18.14
N VAL A 85 -43.34 -15.86 -18.09
CA VAL A 85 -44.53 -15.60 -18.89
C VAL A 85 -45.24 -14.40 -18.25
N SER A 86 -45.15 -13.23 -18.88
CA SER A 86 -46.13 -12.15 -18.69
C SER A 86 -47.10 -12.16 -19.87
N PRO A 87 -48.40 -11.86 -19.66
CA PRO A 87 -49.41 -12.05 -20.69
C PRO A 87 -49.29 -10.97 -21.78
N ALA A 88 -49.42 -11.44 -23.03
CA ALA A 88 -49.91 -10.76 -24.23
C ALA A 88 -49.66 -9.25 -24.38
N HIS A 89 -49.00 -8.84 -25.47
CA HIS A 89 -49.59 -8.04 -26.56
C HIS A 89 -48.73 -8.23 -27.83
N GLY A 90 -49.38 -8.59 -28.94
CA GLY A 90 -48.72 -9.16 -30.12
C GLY A 90 -48.10 -8.16 -31.10
N ARG A 91 -47.17 -8.67 -31.92
CA ARG A 91 -47.04 -8.45 -33.38
C ARG A 91 -45.76 -9.14 -33.92
N GLY A 92 -45.96 -10.06 -34.89
CA GLY A 92 -45.16 -10.22 -36.12
C GLY A 92 -43.68 -10.70 -36.06
N PRO A 93 -43.24 -11.63 -36.94
CA PRO A 93 -41.97 -12.35 -36.78
C PRO A 93 -40.78 -11.70 -37.51
N THR A 94 -39.59 -11.77 -36.93
CA THR A 94 -38.32 -11.66 -37.66
C THR A 94 -37.42 -12.86 -37.36
N LYS A 95 -36.86 -13.41 -38.45
CA LYS A 95 -36.18 -14.70 -38.57
C LYS A 95 -34.94 -14.82 -37.67
N ARG A 96 -34.77 -15.96 -36.98
CA ARG A 96 -33.48 -16.44 -36.47
C ARG A 96 -33.01 -17.63 -37.32
N ALA A 97 -31.77 -17.56 -37.79
CA ALA A 97 -31.10 -18.62 -38.54
C ALA A 97 -30.81 -19.81 -37.62
N ARG A 98 -31.19 -21.02 -38.09
CA ARG A 98 -30.76 -22.31 -37.53
C ARG A 98 -29.37 -22.62 -38.06
N PHE A 99 -28.44 -22.97 -37.17
CA PHE A 99 -27.31 -23.83 -37.51
C PHE A 99 -27.69 -25.25 -37.11
N ASP A 100 -27.72 -26.12 -38.10
CA ASP A 100 -28.06 -27.55 -38.01
C ASP A 100 -26.76 -28.32 -38.23
N PHE A 101 -26.45 -29.28 -37.36
CA PHE A 101 -25.39 -30.28 -37.62
C PHE A 101 -26.02 -31.65 -37.43
N GLY A 102 -26.33 -32.27 -38.56
CA GLY A 102 -26.81 -33.65 -38.66
C GLY A 102 -25.69 -34.66 -38.40
N ALA A 103 -26.09 -35.79 -37.82
CA ALA A 103 -25.30 -36.99 -37.65
C ALA A 103 -25.36 -37.87 -38.91
N MET A 104 -24.24 -38.52 -39.29
CA MET A 104 -24.15 -39.80 -40.04
C MET A 104 -22.73 -40.35 -39.80
N GLU A 105 -22.56 -41.48 -39.10
CA GLU A 105 -22.63 -42.90 -39.56
C GLU A 105 -21.28 -43.43 -40.05
N GLU A 106 -20.85 -44.54 -39.45
CA GLU A 106 -19.62 -45.30 -39.71
C GLU A 106 -19.80 -46.26 -40.89
N THR A 107 -18.79 -46.39 -41.76
CA THR A 107 -18.53 -47.63 -42.51
C THR A 107 -17.03 -47.79 -42.76
N GLU A 108 -16.52 -48.97 -42.39
CA GLU A 108 -15.16 -49.47 -42.61
C GLU A 108 -14.86 -49.77 -44.09
N THR A 109 -13.60 -49.62 -44.51
CA THR A 109 -12.88 -50.50 -45.47
C THR A 109 -11.39 -50.11 -45.52
N GLU A 110 -10.50 -51.07 -45.27
CA GLU A 110 -9.03 -51.05 -45.50
C GLU A 110 -8.68 -51.65 -46.89
N PRO A 111 -7.41 -51.70 -47.37
CA PRO A 111 -6.19 -50.93 -47.02
C PRO A 111 -5.42 -50.40 -48.28
N GLU A 112 -4.45 -49.48 -48.12
CA GLU A 112 -3.11 -49.56 -48.75
C GLU A 112 -2.16 -48.39 -48.39
N GLU A 113 -0.91 -48.79 -48.13
CA GLU A 113 0.39 -48.10 -48.23
C GLU A 113 0.73 -46.78 -47.49
N THR A 114 1.46 -46.97 -46.38
CA THR A 114 2.77 -46.38 -46.05
C THR A 114 3.04 -44.89 -46.36
N GLN A 115 2.96 -44.05 -45.33
CA GLN A 115 4.01 -43.04 -45.06
C GLN A 115 4.07 -42.62 -43.59
N LYS A 116 5.29 -42.62 -43.05
CA LYS A 116 5.64 -42.29 -41.66
C LYS A 116 5.27 -40.85 -41.30
N LEU A 117 4.47 -40.67 -40.25
CA LEU A 117 4.41 -39.42 -39.48
C LEU A 117 4.30 -39.78 -37.98
N GLN A 118 5.37 -39.53 -37.24
CA GLN A 118 5.36 -39.51 -35.78
C GLN A 118 4.51 -38.31 -35.33
N ALA A 119 3.29 -38.57 -34.87
CA ALA A 119 2.41 -37.55 -34.31
C ALA A 119 2.66 -37.39 -32.80
N THR A 120 3.40 -36.36 -32.41
CA THR A 120 3.34 -35.78 -31.06
C THR A 120 1.99 -35.06 -30.91
N ALA A 121 1.13 -35.50 -30.00
CA ALA A 121 -0.11 -34.80 -29.67
C ALA A 121 0.21 -33.41 -29.08
N PRO A 122 -0.42 -32.31 -29.56
CA PRO A 122 -0.06 -30.97 -29.12
C PRO A 122 -0.69 -30.63 -27.76
N LEU A 123 0.05 -29.93 -26.90
CA LEU A 123 -0.36 -29.31 -25.61
C LEU A 123 -1.49 -28.25 -25.71
N LYS A 124 -2.04 -27.99 -26.90
CA LYS A 124 -3.05 -26.96 -27.18
C LYS A 124 -4.46 -27.24 -26.59
N PRO A 125 -4.98 -28.48 -26.51
CA PRO A 125 -6.34 -28.74 -26.01
C PRO A 125 -6.50 -28.50 -24.51
N VAL A 126 -5.47 -28.79 -23.71
CA VAL A 126 -5.52 -28.68 -22.24
C VAL A 126 -5.58 -27.23 -21.79
N ASN A 127 -4.75 -26.37 -22.38
CA ASN A 127 -4.75 -24.93 -22.09
C ASN A 127 -6.04 -24.25 -22.55
N ALA A 128 -6.63 -24.69 -23.67
CA ALA A 128 -7.92 -24.21 -24.12
C ALA A 128 -9.06 -24.61 -23.16
N LEU A 129 -9.07 -25.85 -22.67
CA LEU A 129 -10.03 -26.33 -21.69
C LEU A 129 -9.90 -25.62 -20.33
N LEU A 130 -8.67 -25.34 -19.88
CA LEU A 130 -8.41 -24.59 -18.65
C LEU A 130 -8.88 -23.14 -18.77
N ALA A 131 -8.65 -22.50 -19.92
CA ALA A 131 -9.13 -21.15 -20.19
C ALA A 131 -10.68 -21.08 -20.20
N VAL A 132 -11.35 -22.07 -20.79
CA VAL A 132 -12.82 -22.18 -20.76
C VAL A 132 -13.33 -22.41 -19.34
N SER A 133 -12.70 -23.30 -18.57
CA SER A 133 -13.07 -23.57 -17.17
C SER A 133 -12.93 -22.32 -16.29
N ASN A 134 -11.83 -21.58 -16.42
CA ASN A 134 -11.61 -20.34 -15.67
C ASN A 134 -12.63 -19.26 -16.06
N ARG A 135 -13.00 -19.17 -17.34
CA ARG A 135 -14.02 -18.23 -17.81
C ARG A 135 -15.43 -18.56 -17.30
N ILE A 136 -15.77 -19.84 -17.22
CA ILE A 136 -17.05 -20.30 -16.63
C ILE A 136 -17.09 -20.02 -15.13
N LYS A 137 -16.01 -20.32 -14.39
CA LYS A 137 -15.92 -20.00 -12.95
C LYS A 137 -16.07 -18.51 -12.68
N PHE A 138 -15.40 -17.67 -13.48
CA PHE A 138 -15.50 -16.22 -13.37
C PHE A 138 -16.93 -15.71 -13.60
N GLU A 139 -17.62 -16.22 -14.63
CA GLU A 139 -19.00 -15.83 -14.93
C GLU A 139 -20.00 -16.31 -13.85
N LEU A 140 -19.77 -17.49 -13.27
CA LEU A 140 -20.57 -18.01 -12.15
C LEU A 140 -20.40 -17.16 -10.89
N GLU A 141 -19.18 -16.77 -10.53
CA GLU A 141 -18.92 -15.88 -9.40
C GLU A 141 -19.48 -14.47 -9.61
N ARG A 142 -19.39 -13.94 -10.82
CA ARG A 142 -20.03 -12.67 -11.19
C ARG A 142 -21.54 -12.71 -10.95
N ARG A 143 -22.21 -13.75 -11.42
CA ARG A 143 -23.68 -13.91 -11.25
C ARG A 143 -24.09 -14.20 -9.81
N ARG A 144 -23.25 -14.87 -9.02
CA ARG A 144 -23.46 -15.02 -7.58
C ARG A 144 -23.48 -13.64 -6.91
N ARG A 145 -22.50 -12.79 -7.22
CA ARG A 145 -22.43 -11.40 -6.73
C ARG A 145 -23.64 -10.58 -7.18
N ASP A 146 -24.07 -10.71 -8.43
CA ASP A 146 -25.26 -10.00 -8.92
C ASP A 146 -26.56 -10.46 -8.23
N ARG A 147 -26.67 -11.74 -7.81
CA ARG A 147 -27.78 -12.22 -6.96
C ARG A 147 -27.69 -11.72 -5.52
N GLU A 148 -26.49 -11.63 -4.95
CA GLU A 148 -26.26 -11.04 -3.63
C GLU A 148 -26.63 -9.53 -3.64
N ARG A 149 -26.33 -8.82 -4.75
CA ARG A 149 -26.71 -7.41 -4.97
C ARG A 149 -28.21 -7.17 -5.19
N ALA A 150 -28.95 -8.17 -5.69
CA ALA A 150 -30.39 -8.07 -5.91
C ALA A 150 -31.21 -8.23 -4.62
N GLN A 151 -30.58 -8.53 -3.49
CA GLN A 151 -31.20 -8.39 -2.18
C GLN A 151 -31.24 -6.90 -1.80
N PRO A 152 -32.38 -6.38 -1.31
CA PRO A 152 -32.46 -4.98 -0.91
C PRO A 152 -31.36 -4.67 0.12
N LEU A 153 -30.65 -3.57 -0.10
CA LEU A 153 -29.59 -3.04 0.77
C LEU A 153 -30.00 -3.14 2.23
N ASN A 154 -29.42 -4.11 2.95
CA ASN A 154 -29.52 -4.14 4.39
C ASN A 154 -28.61 -3.02 4.90
N THR A 155 -29.22 -1.91 5.30
CA THR A 155 -28.57 -0.67 5.76
C THR A 155 -27.77 -0.85 7.06
N THR A 156 -27.61 -2.08 7.53
CA THR A 156 -27.02 -2.50 8.79
C THR A 156 -25.48 -2.50 8.81
N LEU A 157 -24.82 -2.36 7.65
CA LEU A 157 -23.34 -2.24 7.58
C LEU A 157 -22.83 -0.81 7.79
N LEU A 158 -23.70 0.19 7.86
CA LEU A 158 -23.33 1.58 8.12
C LEU A 158 -23.64 2.04 9.56
N SER A 159 -24.15 1.15 10.43
CA SER A 159 -24.56 1.53 11.78
C SER A 159 -24.70 0.38 12.79
N THR A 160 -24.02 -0.76 12.60
CA THR A 160 -24.08 -1.83 13.61
C THR A 160 -23.49 -1.31 14.93
N PRO A 161 -24.28 -1.19 16.02
CA PRO A 161 -23.74 -0.81 17.30
C PRO A 161 -22.81 -1.92 17.77
N PHE A 162 -21.63 -1.53 18.27
CA PHE A 162 -20.66 -2.41 18.90
C PHE A 162 -21.34 -3.27 19.96
N THR A 163 -21.53 -4.54 19.66
CA THR A 163 -22.16 -5.50 20.55
C THR A 163 -21.13 -6.58 20.83
N GLY A 164 -20.51 -6.54 22.02
CA GLY A 164 -19.75 -7.70 22.50
C GLY A 164 -18.47 -7.49 23.29
N THR A 165 -18.01 -6.27 23.60
CA THR A 165 -16.80 -6.14 24.45
C THR A 165 -16.88 -4.90 25.35
N ILE A 166 -16.21 -4.94 26.50
CA ILE A 166 -16.03 -3.75 27.36
C ILE A 166 -15.26 -2.72 26.52
N MET A 167 -15.99 -1.86 25.83
CA MET A 167 -15.39 -0.83 25.00
C MET A 167 -14.62 0.12 25.89
N ASN A 168 -13.41 0.49 25.46
CA ASN A 168 -12.62 1.49 26.17
C ASN A 168 -13.45 2.79 26.22
N PRO A 169 -13.76 3.35 27.40
CA PRO A 169 -14.59 4.55 27.52
C PRO A 169 -14.09 5.72 26.68
N VAL A 170 -12.77 5.84 26.52
CA VAL A 170 -12.14 6.86 25.67
C VAL A 170 -12.53 6.69 24.20
N VAL A 171 -12.59 5.44 23.72
CA VAL A 171 -12.99 5.12 22.35
C VAL A 171 -14.47 5.44 22.16
N VAL A 172 -15.34 4.98 23.07
CA VAL A 172 -16.79 5.23 22.98
C VAL A 172 -17.10 6.73 22.97
N GLU A 173 -16.45 7.50 23.84
CA GLU A 173 -16.65 8.94 23.91
C GLU A 173 -16.18 9.64 22.62
N ALA A 174 -15.02 9.25 22.09
CA ALA A 174 -14.49 9.80 20.84
C ALA A 174 -15.37 9.42 19.64
N GLU A 175 -15.91 8.19 19.59
CA GLU A 175 -16.84 7.78 18.54
C GLU A 175 -18.14 8.58 18.57
N ALA A 176 -18.77 8.69 19.74
CA ALA A 176 -19.99 9.49 19.89
C ALA A 176 -19.75 10.96 19.51
N ARG A 177 -18.62 11.53 19.92
CA ARG A 177 -18.25 12.90 19.58
C ARG A 177 -18.02 13.06 18.09
N THR A 178 -17.21 12.21 17.46
CA THR A 178 -16.93 12.31 16.02
C THR A 178 -18.15 12.02 15.17
N GLN A 179 -19.10 11.21 15.64
CA GLN A 179 -20.40 11.05 14.98
C GLN A 179 -21.16 12.38 14.88
N SER A 180 -21.06 13.24 15.89
CA SER A 180 -21.67 14.58 15.87
C SER A 180 -21.03 15.53 14.86
N TYR A 181 -19.88 15.18 14.28
CA TYR A 181 -19.17 16.00 13.29
C TYR A 181 -19.62 15.79 11.84
N LEU A 182 -20.42 14.76 11.58
CA LEU A 182 -20.86 14.45 10.21
C LEU A 182 -21.54 15.63 9.49
N PRO A 183 -22.39 16.47 10.13
CA PRO A 183 -22.93 17.66 9.47
C PRO A 183 -21.84 18.61 8.99
N GLN A 184 -20.86 18.96 9.84
CA GLN A 184 -19.74 19.82 9.46
C GLN A 184 -18.86 19.19 8.35
N ILE A 185 -18.65 17.88 8.40
CA ILE A 185 -17.92 17.14 7.36
C ILE A 185 -18.65 17.21 6.01
N ASN A 186 -19.97 17.01 6.02
CA ASN A 186 -20.79 17.07 4.81
C ASN A 186 -20.79 18.47 4.18
N ASP A 187 -20.84 19.52 5.00
CA ASP A 187 -20.83 20.91 4.55
C ASP A 187 -19.47 21.33 3.96
N ALA A 188 -18.37 20.70 4.40
CA ALA A 188 -17.01 21.02 3.96
C ALA A 188 -16.63 20.48 2.57
N SER A 189 -17.53 19.73 1.91
CA SER A 189 -17.29 19.09 0.60
C SER A 189 -16.87 20.06 -0.52
N THR A 190 -17.03 21.37 -0.33
CA THR A 190 -16.69 22.44 -1.30
C THR A 190 -15.36 23.14 -1.01
N SER A 191 -14.71 22.90 0.13
CA SER A 191 -13.48 23.61 0.56
C SER A 191 -12.26 22.68 0.64
N ILE A 192 -12.07 21.87 -0.39
CA ILE A 192 -10.97 20.89 -0.47
C ILE A 192 -9.69 21.61 -0.89
N ILE A 193 -8.74 21.73 0.03
CA ILE A 193 -7.45 22.37 -0.20
C ILE A 193 -6.60 21.43 -1.06
N THR A 194 -6.36 21.80 -2.32
CA THR A 194 -5.66 20.92 -3.29
C THR A 194 -4.42 21.52 -3.93
N SER A 195 -4.15 22.83 -3.82
CA SER A 195 -2.93 23.41 -4.38
C SER A 195 -2.59 24.79 -3.82
N LEU A 196 -1.32 25.19 -3.99
CA LEU A 196 -0.83 26.55 -3.77
C LEU A 196 -0.98 27.46 -5.02
N ASP A 197 -1.74 27.03 -6.04
CA ASP A 197 -1.71 27.64 -7.38
C ASP A 197 -2.01 29.15 -7.38
N ALA A 198 -2.82 29.61 -6.42
CA ALA A 198 -3.17 31.02 -6.26
C ALA A 198 -1.97 31.93 -5.93
N ILE A 199 -0.91 31.42 -5.31
CA ILE A 199 0.23 32.22 -4.80
C ILE A 199 1.60 31.77 -5.31
N ILE A 200 1.67 30.83 -6.26
CA ILE A 200 2.94 30.31 -6.80
C ILE A 200 3.89 31.43 -7.24
N LYS A 201 3.37 32.55 -7.75
CA LYS A 201 4.17 33.68 -8.23
C LYS A 201 4.85 34.51 -7.13
N GLU A 202 4.35 34.44 -5.90
CA GLU A 202 4.87 35.20 -4.76
C GLU A 202 5.90 34.40 -3.95
N LEU A 203 5.97 33.10 -4.19
CA LEU A 203 6.91 32.21 -3.50
C LEU A 203 8.33 32.32 -4.10
N PRO A 204 9.38 32.15 -3.28
CA PRO A 204 10.74 31.96 -3.78
C PRO A 204 10.80 30.81 -4.79
N SER A 205 11.81 30.79 -5.66
CA SER A 205 11.97 29.71 -6.64
C SER A 205 12.00 28.34 -5.95
N PHE A 206 11.17 27.41 -6.44
CA PHE A 206 11.04 26.07 -5.90
C PHE A 206 10.93 25.03 -7.01
N ARG A 207 11.26 23.78 -6.67
CA ARG A 207 10.90 22.59 -7.46
C ARG A 207 9.70 21.92 -6.82
N GLN A 208 8.63 21.68 -7.59
CA GLN A 208 7.45 20.97 -7.12
C GLN A 208 7.55 19.48 -7.46
N ILE A 209 7.17 18.63 -6.51
CA ILE A 209 7.00 17.19 -6.70
C ILE A 209 5.57 16.87 -6.27
N LYS A 210 4.77 16.32 -7.20
CA LYS A 210 3.39 15.95 -6.94
C LYS A 210 3.32 14.48 -6.56
N GLY A 211 3.00 14.18 -5.31
CA GLY A 211 2.79 12.81 -4.83
C GLY A 211 1.32 12.40 -4.86
N LYS A 212 1.05 11.12 -4.51
CA LYS A 212 -0.31 10.57 -4.44
C LYS A 212 -1.20 11.39 -3.47
N VAL A 213 -0.65 11.72 -2.31
CA VAL A 213 -1.36 12.43 -1.22
C VAL A 213 -0.74 13.80 -0.91
N ARG A 214 0.59 13.91 -0.98
CA ARG A 214 1.32 15.12 -0.61
C ARG A 214 1.94 15.80 -1.82
N ASP A 215 1.91 17.13 -1.80
CA ASP A 215 2.65 17.97 -2.72
C ASP A 215 3.86 18.55 -1.97
N VAL A 216 5.04 18.39 -2.56
CA VAL A 216 6.32 18.76 -1.94
C VAL A 216 6.93 19.91 -2.73
N TYR A 217 7.22 21.01 -2.04
CA TYR A 217 7.83 22.19 -2.62
C TYR A 217 9.24 22.32 -2.05
N VAL A 218 10.25 22.06 -2.87
CA VAL A 218 11.66 22.07 -2.49
C VAL A 218 12.26 23.44 -2.81
N PHE A 219 12.62 24.18 -1.78
CA PHE A 219 13.35 25.44 -1.86
C PHE A 219 14.87 25.20 -1.76
N GLU A 220 15.65 26.27 -1.67
CA GLU A 220 17.12 26.20 -1.56
C GLU A 220 17.54 25.47 -0.27
N ASP A 221 17.03 25.92 0.88
CA ASP A 221 17.42 25.53 2.25
C ASP A 221 16.35 24.69 2.99
N ARG A 222 15.13 24.65 2.48
CA ARG A 222 13.95 24.06 3.15
C ARG A 222 13.00 23.37 2.21
N VAL A 223 12.09 22.61 2.78
CA VAL A 223 11.04 21.89 2.05
C VAL A 223 9.70 22.18 2.70
N LEU A 224 8.70 22.52 1.91
CA LEU A 224 7.31 22.62 2.36
C LEU A 224 6.56 21.36 1.94
N LEU A 225 5.99 20.66 2.92
CA LEU A 225 5.15 19.48 2.73
C LEU A 225 3.69 19.89 2.88
N VAL A 226 2.90 19.76 1.81
CA VAL A 226 1.45 20.04 1.83
C VAL A 226 0.69 18.73 1.72
N SER A 227 0.01 18.34 2.80
CA SER A 227 -0.88 17.18 2.81
C SER A 227 -2.22 17.57 2.23
N THR A 228 -2.60 16.91 1.13
CA THR A 228 -3.88 17.16 0.48
C THR A 228 -4.95 16.18 0.97
N ASP A 229 -6.19 16.49 0.65
CA ASP A 229 -7.34 15.64 0.94
C ASP A 229 -7.48 14.47 -0.05
N ARG A 230 -6.54 14.30 -0.98
CA ARG A 230 -6.55 13.20 -1.94
C ARG A 230 -6.43 11.85 -1.22
N GLN A 231 -7.32 10.93 -1.59
CA GLN A 231 -7.27 9.53 -1.20
C GLN A 231 -6.96 8.67 -2.42
N SER A 232 -5.94 7.82 -2.30
CA SER A 232 -5.58 6.85 -3.32
C SER A 232 -5.60 5.43 -2.79
N ALA A 233 -5.89 4.48 -3.68
CA ALA A 233 -5.58 3.06 -3.54
C ALA A 233 -5.56 2.43 -4.94
N PHE A 234 -5.00 1.23 -5.08
CA PHE A 234 -4.87 0.55 -6.38
C PHE A 234 -4.11 1.41 -7.42
N ASP A 235 -3.16 2.23 -6.95
CA ASP A 235 -2.40 3.20 -7.75
C ASP A 235 -3.25 4.24 -8.48
N ARG A 236 -4.46 4.49 -7.99
CA ARG A 236 -5.41 5.46 -8.55
C ARG A 236 -5.93 6.41 -7.48
N ALA A 237 -6.25 7.63 -7.90
CA ALA A 237 -7.03 8.56 -7.08
C ALA A 237 -8.48 8.05 -6.99
N LEU A 238 -9.00 7.88 -5.78
CA LEU A 238 -10.33 7.32 -5.53
C LEU A 238 -11.35 8.36 -5.10
N ALA A 239 -10.94 9.31 -4.26
CA ALA A 239 -11.81 10.34 -3.71
C ALA A 239 -10.98 11.50 -3.14
N SER A 240 -11.65 12.59 -2.82
CA SER A 240 -11.13 13.63 -1.94
C SER A 240 -11.88 13.54 -0.61
N VAL A 241 -11.15 13.30 0.47
CA VAL A 241 -11.68 13.09 1.82
C VAL A 241 -11.51 14.39 2.60
N PRO A 242 -12.60 15.10 2.95
CA PRO A 242 -12.52 16.37 3.66
C PRO A 242 -11.66 16.27 4.92
N PHE A 243 -10.81 17.28 5.14
CA PHE A 243 -9.97 17.42 6.34
C PHE A 243 -8.87 16.36 6.52
N LYS A 244 -8.72 15.42 5.59
CA LYS A 244 -7.68 14.39 5.66
C LYS A 244 -6.28 15.01 5.74
N GLY A 245 -5.99 16.01 4.91
CA GLY A 245 -4.69 16.70 4.92
C GLY A 245 -4.36 17.33 6.26
N ARG A 246 -5.36 17.90 6.94
CA ARG A 246 -5.24 18.44 8.30
C ARG A 246 -4.94 17.35 9.31
N VAL A 247 -5.73 16.27 9.30
CA VAL A 247 -5.53 15.12 10.18
C VAL A 247 -4.11 14.57 10.05
N LEU A 248 -3.63 14.31 8.83
CA LEU A 248 -2.30 13.74 8.59
C LEU A 248 -1.19 14.64 9.11
N THR A 249 -1.31 15.95 8.83
CA THR A 249 -0.31 16.93 9.21
C THR A 249 -0.26 17.13 10.72
N LEU A 250 -1.40 17.40 11.36
CA LEU A 250 -1.44 17.63 12.80
C LEU A 250 -1.07 16.39 13.61
N THR A 251 -1.42 15.19 13.12
CA THR A 251 -0.97 13.93 13.72
C THR A 251 0.56 13.83 13.68
N SER A 252 1.17 14.10 12.51
CA SER A 252 2.62 14.07 12.36
C SER A 252 3.32 15.11 13.24
N VAL A 253 2.81 16.35 13.30
CA VAL A 253 3.33 17.42 14.16
C VAL A 253 3.31 17.00 15.62
N TRP A 254 2.20 16.42 16.08
CA TRP A 254 2.08 15.95 17.46
C TRP A 254 3.12 14.86 17.76
N TRP A 255 3.26 13.86 16.88
CA TRP A 255 4.26 12.80 17.05
C TRP A 255 5.70 13.30 16.98
N PHE A 256 6.00 14.25 16.09
CA PHE A 256 7.31 14.87 16.04
C PHE A 256 7.66 15.53 17.37
N GLU A 257 6.70 16.15 18.05
CA GLU A 257 6.91 16.67 19.41
C GLU A 257 7.11 15.53 20.42
N GLN A 258 6.23 14.52 20.41
CA GLN A 258 6.31 13.41 21.36
C GLN A 258 7.61 12.60 21.25
N THR A 259 8.23 12.58 20.07
CA THR A 259 9.39 11.70 19.77
C THR A 259 10.72 12.45 19.68
N LYS A 260 10.78 13.76 19.96
CA LYS A 260 12.04 14.54 19.92
C LYS A 260 13.14 13.99 20.82
N HIS A 261 12.76 13.34 21.92
CA HIS A 261 13.68 12.71 22.86
C HIS A 261 14.28 11.39 22.35
N ILE A 262 13.71 10.81 21.27
CA ILE A 262 14.17 9.56 20.64
C ILE A 262 15.10 9.89 19.46
N VAL A 263 14.66 10.78 18.55
CA VAL A 263 15.41 11.16 17.35
C VAL A 263 15.06 12.60 16.93
N ALA A 264 16.05 13.31 16.39
CA ALA A 264 15.81 14.62 15.76
C ALA A 264 14.86 14.47 14.57
N ASN A 265 14.06 15.49 14.30
CA ASN A 265 13.16 15.52 13.14
C ASN A 265 13.26 16.82 12.37
N HIS A 266 12.78 16.79 11.13
CA HIS A 266 12.97 17.90 10.20
C HIS A 266 12.00 19.09 10.40
N LEU A 267 11.08 19.07 11.35
CA LEU A 267 10.03 20.10 11.45
C LEU A 267 10.60 21.46 11.88
N LEU A 268 10.36 22.51 11.06
CA LEU A 268 10.72 23.91 11.35
C LEU A 268 9.52 24.78 11.75
N GLY A 269 8.30 24.37 11.37
CA GLY A 269 7.07 25.09 11.70
C GLY A 269 5.86 24.57 10.93
N VAL A 270 4.68 25.05 11.33
CA VAL A 270 3.39 24.63 10.77
C VAL A 270 2.69 25.87 10.22
N PRO A 271 2.98 26.29 8.98
CA PRO A 271 2.38 27.48 8.37
C PRO A 271 0.85 27.39 8.21
N HIS A 272 0.31 26.18 8.18
CA HIS A 272 -1.11 25.90 8.05
C HIS A 272 -1.39 24.48 8.61
N PRO A 273 -2.59 24.18 9.14
CA PRO A 273 -2.90 22.85 9.69
C PRO A 273 -2.75 21.67 8.72
N SER A 274 -2.62 21.93 7.41
CA SER A 274 -2.34 20.92 6.36
C SER A 274 -0.95 21.06 5.73
N ALA A 275 -0.05 21.89 6.28
CA ALA A 275 1.28 22.09 5.75
C ALA A 275 2.36 22.19 6.84
N MET A 276 3.50 21.54 6.58
CA MET A 276 4.69 21.60 7.43
C MET A 276 5.84 22.22 6.65
N LEU A 277 6.52 23.19 7.26
CA LEU A 277 7.81 23.66 6.79
C LEU A 277 8.90 22.84 7.47
N CYS A 278 9.77 22.24 6.69
CA CYS A 278 10.77 21.29 7.16
C CYS A 278 12.18 21.63 6.65
N LYS A 279 13.19 21.15 7.37
CA LYS A 279 14.58 21.14 6.90
C LYS A 279 14.68 20.32 5.62
N LYS A 280 15.59 20.75 4.74
CA LYS A 280 15.96 19.98 3.57
C LYS A 280 16.94 18.89 3.98
N CYS A 281 16.61 17.65 3.63
CA CYS A 281 17.42 16.49 3.92
C CYS A 281 17.65 15.68 2.64
N THR A 282 18.84 15.11 2.51
CA THR A 282 19.11 14.03 1.57
C THR A 282 18.51 12.73 2.10
N VAL A 283 17.45 12.25 1.45
CA VAL A 283 16.65 11.08 1.90
C VAL A 283 17.42 9.78 1.66
N PHE A 284 17.41 8.87 2.64
CA PHE A 284 17.90 7.52 2.41
C PHE A 284 16.92 6.77 1.48
N PRO A 285 17.41 6.02 0.48
CA PRO A 285 16.55 5.31 -0.48
C PRO A 285 16.01 3.99 0.10
N VAL A 286 15.47 4.05 1.32
CA VAL A 286 14.98 2.94 2.13
C VAL A 286 13.74 3.39 2.89
N GLU A 287 12.67 2.60 2.82
CA GLU A 287 11.53 2.76 3.71
C GLU A 287 11.67 1.80 4.89
N PHE A 288 11.70 2.36 6.10
CA PHE A 288 11.84 1.60 7.34
C PHE A 288 10.47 1.15 7.83
N VAL A 289 9.93 0.12 7.18
CA VAL A 289 8.70 -0.53 7.63
C VAL A 289 9.01 -1.37 8.86
N VAL A 290 8.21 -1.24 9.92
CA VAL A 290 8.33 -2.04 11.14
C VAL A 290 6.98 -2.63 11.52
N ARG A 291 7.01 -3.88 11.98
CA ARG A 291 5.80 -4.68 12.21
C ARG A 291 5.81 -5.29 13.59
N GLY A 292 4.69 -5.15 14.29
CA GLY A 292 4.42 -5.87 15.55
C GLY A 292 3.46 -7.05 15.37
N TYR A 293 2.84 -7.17 14.20
CA TYR A 293 1.85 -8.22 13.90
C TYR A 293 2.04 -8.73 12.47
N ILE A 294 1.76 -10.01 12.25
CA ILE A 294 1.81 -10.63 10.93
C ILE A 294 0.48 -10.42 10.20
N THR A 295 0.42 -9.43 9.31
CA THR A 295 -0.82 -9.08 8.59
C THR A 295 -0.54 -8.58 7.15
N GLY A 296 -1.59 -8.07 6.51
CA GLY A 296 -1.59 -7.49 5.17
C GLY A 296 -2.01 -8.47 4.08
N SER A 297 -2.31 -7.91 2.91
CA SER A 297 -2.79 -8.65 1.73
C SER A 297 -2.02 -8.31 0.45
N THR A 298 -1.04 -7.41 0.51
CA THR A 298 -0.22 -7.01 -0.65
C THR A 298 0.95 -7.97 -0.85
N SER A 299 1.59 -7.93 -2.02
CA SER A 299 2.81 -8.68 -2.33
C SER A 299 3.96 -8.38 -1.37
N THR A 300 4.02 -7.16 -0.82
CA THR A 300 5.03 -6.72 0.16
C THR A 300 4.64 -6.98 1.61
N SER A 301 3.46 -7.56 1.88
CA SER A 301 3.02 -7.82 3.25
C SER A 301 3.56 -9.14 3.80
N MET A 302 3.84 -9.15 5.11
CA MET A 302 4.42 -10.31 5.79
C MET A 302 3.49 -11.53 5.73
N TRP A 303 2.19 -11.34 5.96
CA TRP A 303 1.24 -12.46 5.92
C TRP A 303 1.14 -13.11 4.53
N THR A 304 1.06 -12.33 3.45
CA THR A 304 1.00 -12.87 2.08
C THR A 304 2.22 -13.74 1.78
N ASN A 305 3.43 -13.25 2.08
CA ASN A 305 4.66 -14.01 1.85
C ASN A 305 4.73 -15.27 2.72
N TYR A 306 4.38 -15.15 3.99
CA TYR A 306 4.36 -16.28 4.92
C TYR A 306 3.36 -17.36 4.50
N LYS A 307 2.14 -16.96 4.12
CA LYS A 307 1.10 -17.85 3.61
C LYS A 307 1.51 -18.56 2.32
N ASN A 308 2.31 -17.90 1.48
CA ASN A 308 2.87 -18.46 0.25
C ASN A 308 4.10 -19.36 0.49
N GLY A 309 4.46 -19.62 1.76
CA GLY A 309 5.52 -20.55 2.13
C GLY A 309 6.87 -19.89 2.43
N SER A 310 6.99 -18.55 2.34
CA SER A 310 8.24 -17.89 2.73
C SER A 310 8.43 -17.95 4.25
N ARG A 311 9.65 -18.26 4.68
CA ARG A 311 10.10 -18.21 6.08
C ARG A 311 11.30 -17.30 6.28
N ASP A 312 11.76 -16.68 5.20
CA ASP A 312 12.76 -15.62 5.23
C ASP A 312 12.07 -14.33 4.76
N PHE A 313 11.99 -13.35 5.65
CA PHE A 313 11.32 -12.09 5.36
C PHE A 313 12.27 -10.94 5.73
N CYS A 314 12.85 -10.29 4.73
CA CYS A 314 13.84 -9.22 4.90
C CYS A 314 15.04 -9.66 5.78
N GLY A 315 15.47 -10.92 5.69
CA GLY A 315 16.55 -11.48 6.53
C GLY A 315 16.09 -12.04 7.87
N HIS A 316 14.80 -11.89 8.23
CA HIS A 316 14.23 -12.47 9.45
C HIS A 316 13.73 -13.89 9.20
N LYS A 317 14.20 -14.85 10.00
CA LYS A 317 13.69 -16.22 9.99
C LYS A 317 12.41 -16.32 10.80
N LEU A 318 11.30 -16.61 10.13
CA LEU A 318 9.98 -16.78 10.76
C LEU A 318 9.76 -18.26 11.11
N GLN A 319 9.25 -18.51 12.33
CA GLN A 319 8.80 -19.85 12.74
C GLN A 319 7.52 -20.26 12.03
N ASP A 320 7.26 -21.56 11.95
CA ASP A 320 5.98 -22.11 11.51
C ASP A 320 4.85 -21.86 12.53
N GLY A 321 3.61 -22.05 12.08
CA GLY A 321 2.42 -21.99 12.93
C GLY A 321 1.78 -20.61 13.11
N TYR A 322 2.34 -19.52 12.55
CA TYR A 322 1.65 -18.22 12.57
C TYR A 322 0.29 -18.26 11.89
N VAL A 323 -0.69 -17.60 12.51
CA VAL A 323 -2.00 -17.29 11.92
C VAL A 323 -2.08 -15.82 11.52
N GLN A 324 -2.97 -15.49 10.59
CA GLN A 324 -3.17 -14.11 10.13
C GLN A 324 -3.53 -13.20 11.31
N HIS A 325 -2.91 -12.02 11.36
CA HIS A 325 -3.10 -10.98 12.38
C HIS A 325 -2.52 -11.30 13.76
N GLN A 326 -1.76 -12.39 13.91
CA GLN A 326 -1.11 -12.72 15.18
C GLN A 326 -0.05 -11.68 15.55
N LYS A 327 0.07 -11.38 16.85
CA LYS A 327 1.16 -10.59 17.40
C LYS A 327 2.50 -11.32 17.24
N LEU A 328 3.52 -10.60 16.77
CA LEU A 328 4.87 -11.13 16.66
C LEU A 328 5.54 -11.18 18.05
N PRO A 329 6.44 -12.15 18.31
CA PRO A 329 7.19 -12.21 19.58
C PRO A 329 8.05 -10.97 19.84
N GLN A 330 8.51 -10.31 18.76
CA GLN A 330 9.25 -9.06 18.80
C GLN A 330 8.91 -8.23 17.56
N ASN A 331 9.06 -6.91 17.67
CA ASN A 331 8.92 -6.02 16.52
C ASN A 331 10.04 -6.27 15.51
N LEU A 332 9.70 -6.32 14.23
CA LEU A 332 10.66 -6.60 13.15
C LEU A 332 10.73 -5.41 12.19
N VAL A 333 11.95 -4.93 11.91
CA VAL A 333 12.21 -3.98 10.82
C VAL A 333 12.30 -4.76 9.52
N THR A 334 11.40 -4.50 8.59
CA THR A 334 11.24 -5.22 7.33
C THR A 334 11.26 -4.22 6.18
N PRO A 335 12.43 -3.66 5.85
CA PRO A 335 12.51 -2.49 5.00
C PRO A 335 12.14 -2.83 3.56
N THR A 336 11.77 -1.78 2.82
CA THR A 336 11.62 -1.84 1.37
C THR A 336 12.54 -0.84 0.69
N THR A 337 12.91 -1.10 -0.56
CA THR A 337 13.53 -0.08 -1.40
C THR A 337 12.53 1.03 -1.69
N LYS A 338 13.05 2.25 -1.91
CA LYS A 338 12.27 3.40 -2.35
C LYS A 338 12.59 3.66 -3.82
N ASP A 339 11.94 2.93 -4.72
CA ASP A 339 12.17 3.00 -6.16
C ASP A 339 10.93 3.56 -6.90
N ASP A 340 11.14 4.19 -8.07
CA ASP A 340 10.08 4.92 -8.79
C ASP A 340 8.98 4.02 -9.39
N GLU A 341 9.27 2.73 -9.61
CA GLU A 341 8.32 1.77 -10.19
C GLU A 341 7.58 0.98 -9.12
N HIS A 342 8.31 0.23 -8.27
CA HIS A 342 7.74 -0.58 -7.19
C HIS A 342 8.72 -0.74 -6.02
N ASP A 343 8.19 -0.64 -4.79
CA ASP A 343 8.97 -0.92 -3.58
C ASP A 343 9.21 -2.43 -3.44
N GLU A 344 10.48 -2.83 -3.29
CA GLU A 344 10.87 -4.24 -3.14
C GLU A 344 11.28 -4.55 -1.70
N LEU A 345 10.95 -5.76 -1.21
CA LEU A 345 11.40 -6.23 0.09
C LEU A 345 12.92 -6.46 0.06
N ILE A 346 13.64 -5.89 1.02
CA ILE A 346 15.10 -5.98 1.12
C ILE A 346 15.51 -6.26 2.56
N SER A 347 16.64 -6.91 2.79
CA SER A 347 17.23 -7.09 4.13
C SER A 347 18.18 -5.94 4.50
N GLY A 348 18.43 -5.74 5.79
CA GLY A 348 19.43 -4.78 6.27
C GLY A 348 20.84 -5.06 5.71
N LEU A 349 21.21 -6.34 5.60
CA LEU A 349 22.46 -6.77 4.99
C LEU A 349 22.56 -6.35 3.52
N GLU A 350 21.48 -6.55 2.75
CA GLU A 350 21.42 -6.15 1.34
C GLU A 350 21.50 -4.64 1.19
N ILE A 351 20.80 -3.86 2.04
CA ILE A 351 20.87 -2.39 2.05
C ILE A 351 22.33 -1.91 2.19
N VAL A 352 23.07 -2.45 3.15
CA VAL A 352 24.47 -2.07 3.39
C VAL A 352 25.36 -2.55 2.25
N SER A 353 25.23 -3.80 1.82
CA SER A 353 26.08 -4.38 0.76
C SER A 353 25.89 -3.72 -0.61
N GLN A 354 24.70 -3.18 -0.89
CA GLN A 354 24.39 -2.43 -2.11
C GLN A 354 24.83 -0.95 -2.02
N GLY A 355 25.41 -0.51 -0.90
CA GLY A 355 25.86 0.86 -0.71
C GLY A 355 24.73 1.90 -0.60
N ARG A 356 23.51 1.47 -0.28
CA ARG A 356 22.36 2.37 -0.06
C ARG A 356 22.50 3.14 1.25
N MET A 357 23.17 2.52 2.24
CA MET A 357 23.52 3.11 3.53
C MET A 357 24.86 2.51 4.00
N THR A 358 25.59 3.22 4.86
CA THR A 358 26.69 2.62 5.62
C THR A 358 26.15 1.73 6.74
N GLN A 359 26.97 0.83 7.28
CA GLN A 359 26.58 -0.01 8.42
C GLN A 359 26.14 0.84 9.63
N GLU A 360 26.90 1.91 9.94
CA GLU A 360 26.58 2.82 11.06
C GLU A 360 25.24 3.53 10.86
N GLN A 361 24.95 3.98 9.64
CA GLN A 361 23.66 4.60 9.30
C GLN A 361 22.51 3.60 9.44
N TRP A 362 22.68 2.38 8.95
CA TRP A 362 21.68 1.31 9.07
C TRP A 362 21.41 0.99 10.54
N ASP A 363 22.44 0.71 11.33
CA ASP A 363 22.32 0.33 12.74
C ASP A 363 21.64 1.44 13.55
N TYR A 364 21.97 2.70 13.28
CA TYR A 364 21.31 3.84 13.90
C TYR A 364 19.82 3.92 13.54
N CYS A 365 19.49 3.90 12.25
CA CYS A 365 18.11 4.02 11.78
C CYS A 365 17.24 2.82 12.17
N GLU A 366 17.78 1.60 12.15
CA GLU A 366 17.10 0.38 12.61
C GLU A 366 16.77 0.49 14.10
N LYS A 367 17.74 0.89 14.93
CA LYS A 367 17.53 1.12 16.35
C LYS A 367 16.46 2.19 16.60
N LYS A 368 16.54 3.34 15.93
CA LYS A 368 15.55 4.42 16.07
C LYS A 368 14.17 4.02 15.59
N THR A 369 14.08 3.23 14.53
CA THR A 369 12.82 2.64 14.05
C THR A 369 12.14 1.80 15.13
N LEU A 370 12.89 0.92 15.79
CA LEU A 370 12.37 0.07 16.86
C LEU A 370 11.97 0.89 18.11
N GLU A 371 12.79 1.87 18.51
CA GLU A 371 12.49 2.78 19.63
C GLU A 371 11.21 3.59 19.38
N LEU A 372 11.10 4.22 18.20
CA LEU A 372 9.91 4.98 17.80
C LEU A 372 8.65 4.11 17.79
N PHE A 373 8.75 2.89 17.26
CA PHE A 373 7.60 2.01 17.13
C PHE A 373 7.13 1.47 18.47
N ALA A 374 8.06 1.07 19.34
CA ALA A 374 7.74 0.63 20.70
C ALA A 374 7.08 1.77 21.51
N PHE A 375 7.61 2.99 21.42
CA PHE A 375 6.99 4.16 22.06
C PHE A 375 5.60 4.45 21.47
N GLY A 376 5.45 4.39 20.15
CA GLY A 376 4.15 4.55 19.48
C GLY A 376 3.12 3.52 19.93
N GLN A 377 3.52 2.24 20.07
CA GLN A 377 2.67 1.18 20.60
C GLN A 377 2.23 1.45 22.03
N GLU A 378 3.14 1.93 22.90
CA GLU A 378 2.81 2.28 24.28
C GLU A 378 1.76 3.41 24.35
N GLN A 379 1.96 4.48 23.58
CA GLN A 379 1.02 5.61 23.58
C GLN A 379 -0.33 5.23 22.96
N ALA A 380 -0.34 4.45 21.87
CA ALA A 380 -1.57 3.95 21.24
C ALA A 380 -2.38 3.07 22.22
N ALA A 381 -1.70 2.19 22.97
CA ALA A 381 -2.35 1.30 23.93
C ALA A 381 -3.09 2.08 25.03
N LYS A 382 -2.54 3.20 25.51
CA LYS A 382 -3.19 4.09 26.49
C LYS A 382 -4.52 4.66 26.00
N ARG A 383 -4.75 4.64 24.68
CA ARG A 383 -5.90 5.22 24.00
C ARG A 383 -6.81 4.16 23.36
N GLY A 384 -6.63 2.89 23.72
CA GLY A 384 -7.46 1.79 23.22
C GLY A 384 -7.14 1.38 21.78
N LEU A 385 -5.97 1.77 21.27
CA LEU A 385 -5.49 1.42 19.93
C LEU A 385 -4.36 0.40 20.00
N ILE A 386 -4.28 -0.44 18.97
CA ILE A 386 -3.11 -1.27 18.67
C ILE A 386 -2.43 -0.66 17.45
N LEU A 387 -1.18 -0.21 17.61
CA LEU A 387 -0.31 0.14 16.48
C LEU A 387 0.31 -1.15 15.92
N VAL A 388 -0.11 -1.51 14.71
CA VAL A 388 0.10 -2.83 14.11
C VAL A 388 1.42 -2.90 13.34
N ASP A 389 1.59 -1.94 12.44
CA ASP A 389 2.79 -1.67 11.67
C ASP A 389 2.80 -0.20 11.24
N THR A 390 3.98 0.30 10.88
CA THR A 390 4.19 1.65 10.37
C THR A 390 5.40 1.71 9.46
N LYS A 391 5.57 2.83 8.77
CA LYS A 391 6.68 3.13 7.87
C LYS A 391 7.32 4.46 8.26
N TYR A 392 8.63 4.46 8.42
CA TYR A 392 9.41 5.68 8.60
C TYR A 392 10.31 5.96 7.41
N GLU A 393 10.69 7.21 7.27
CA GLU A 393 11.76 7.65 6.39
C GLU A 393 12.77 8.47 7.19
N PHE A 394 14.04 8.29 6.86
CA PHE A 394 15.15 9.06 7.43
C PHE A 394 15.88 9.80 6.32
N GLY A 395 16.48 10.92 6.69
CA GLY A 395 17.37 11.68 5.80
C GLY A 395 18.51 12.32 6.56
N ILE A 396 19.53 12.75 5.83
CA ILE A 396 20.66 13.50 6.36
C ILE A 396 20.38 14.98 6.16
N ASP A 397 20.43 15.79 7.21
CA ASP A 397 20.39 17.26 7.10
C ASP A 397 21.60 17.74 6.30
N ASP A 398 21.35 18.37 5.15
CA ASP A 398 22.40 18.81 4.22
C ASP A 398 23.35 19.84 4.85
N ALA A 399 22.90 20.57 5.87
CA ALA A 399 23.70 21.59 6.54
C ALA A 399 24.58 21.03 7.67
N THR A 400 24.14 19.98 8.36
CA THR A 400 24.79 19.49 9.59
C THR A 400 25.35 18.08 9.48
N GLY A 401 24.88 17.28 8.52
CA GLY A 401 25.20 15.85 8.41
C GLY A 401 24.46 14.96 9.41
N GLU A 402 23.54 15.51 10.22
CA GLU A 402 22.78 14.74 11.21
C GLU A 402 21.66 13.92 10.56
N ILE A 403 21.46 12.67 11.02
CA ILE A 403 20.33 11.84 10.59
C ILE A 403 19.05 12.28 11.32
N MET A 404 18.02 12.58 10.56
CA MET A 404 16.72 13.04 11.06
C MET A 404 15.60 12.11 10.60
N LEU A 405 14.59 11.97 11.45
CA LEU A 405 13.28 11.47 11.04
C LEU A 405 12.62 12.53 10.15
N ILE A 406 12.20 12.10 8.97
CA ILE A 406 11.54 12.96 7.98
C ILE A 406 10.15 12.41 7.66
N ASP A 407 9.52 12.98 6.64
CA ASP A 407 8.24 12.56 6.11
C ASP A 407 7.05 12.73 7.09
N GLU A 408 6.22 11.70 7.27
CA GLU A 408 5.13 11.66 8.25
C GLU A 408 5.36 10.52 9.24
N ILE A 409 4.74 10.60 10.43
CA ILE A 409 4.90 9.58 11.48
C ILE A 409 3.53 9.22 12.08
N HIS A 410 3.28 7.90 12.17
CA HIS A 410 2.14 7.32 12.91
C HIS A 410 0.77 7.88 12.53
N THR A 411 0.62 8.26 11.27
CA THR A 411 -0.65 8.72 10.69
C THR A 411 -1.50 7.53 10.22
N PRO A 412 -2.81 7.75 9.95
CA PRO A 412 -3.66 6.75 9.32
C PRO A 412 -3.20 6.28 7.93
N ASP A 413 -2.37 7.05 7.23
CA ASP A 413 -1.87 6.67 5.89
C ASP A 413 -0.54 5.90 5.95
N SER A 414 0.30 6.19 6.94
CA SER A 414 1.60 5.53 7.15
C SER A 414 1.52 4.28 8.04
N SER A 415 0.41 4.10 8.75
CA SER A 415 0.31 3.10 9.84
C SER A 415 -1.04 2.41 9.88
N ARG A 416 -1.05 1.15 10.33
CA ARG A 416 -2.28 0.41 10.63
C ARG A 416 -2.60 0.49 12.11
N PHE A 417 -3.84 0.84 12.42
CA PHE A 417 -4.38 0.87 13.77
C PHE A 417 -5.59 -0.05 13.91
N TRP A 418 -5.61 -0.87 14.95
CA TRP A 418 -6.79 -1.65 15.33
C TRP A 418 -7.38 -1.17 16.66
N LEU A 419 -8.67 -1.43 16.86
CA LEU A 419 -9.28 -1.27 18.17
C LEU A 419 -8.84 -2.41 19.09
N ALA A 420 -8.23 -2.05 20.22
CA ALA A 420 -7.68 -3.02 21.16
C ALA A 420 -8.78 -3.88 21.81
N ALA A 421 -9.94 -3.29 22.08
CA ALA A 421 -11.02 -3.94 22.81
C ALA A 421 -11.51 -5.21 22.11
N SER A 422 -11.63 -5.21 20.78
CA SER A 422 -12.19 -6.33 20.01
C SER A 422 -11.13 -7.30 19.48
N TYR A 423 -9.83 -7.05 19.68
CA TYR A 423 -8.76 -7.85 19.05
C TYR A 423 -8.81 -9.33 19.45
N GLU A 424 -8.76 -9.65 20.74
CA GLU A 424 -8.68 -11.04 21.21
C GLU A 424 -9.93 -11.85 20.86
N GLU A 425 -11.12 -11.26 21.01
CA GLU A 425 -12.39 -11.89 20.66
C GLU A 425 -12.46 -12.20 19.16
N ARG A 426 -12.08 -11.24 18.31
CA ARG A 426 -12.09 -11.42 16.86
C ARG A 426 -11.05 -12.44 16.42
N MET A 427 -9.86 -12.44 17.02
CA MET A 427 -8.85 -13.47 16.79
C MET A 427 -9.35 -14.87 17.17
N ALA A 428 -10.00 -15.03 18.34
CA ALA A 428 -10.58 -16.30 18.78
C ALA A 428 -11.72 -16.77 17.85
N ALA A 429 -12.48 -15.85 17.27
CA ALA A 429 -13.52 -16.13 16.29
C ALA A 429 -12.99 -16.34 14.85
N GLY A 430 -11.69 -16.26 14.62
CA GLY A 430 -11.09 -16.36 13.28
C GLY A 430 -11.45 -15.19 12.36
N GLN A 431 -11.81 -14.04 12.94
CA GLN A 431 -12.18 -12.81 12.24
C GLN A 431 -11.00 -11.85 12.15
N SER A 432 -10.97 -11.03 11.10
CA SER A 432 -10.00 -9.93 11.02
C SER A 432 -10.23 -8.94 12.16
N PRO A 433 -9.16 -8.41 12.80
CA PRO A 433 -9.26 -7.32 13.76
C PRO A 433 -10.02 -6.13 13.21
N GLU A 434 -10.61 -5.38 14.12
CA GLU A 434 -11.36 -4.20 13.77
C GLU A 434 -10.44 -3.03 13.43
N ASN A 435 -10.62 -2.50 12.22
CA ASN A 435 -9.78 -1.48 11.65
C ASN A 435 -10.56 -0.17 11.45
N ILE A 436 -9.91 0.96 11.73
CA ILE A 436 -10.47 2.30 11.57
C ILE A 436 -9.99 2.93 10.23
N ASP A 437 -9.06 2.31 9.53
CA ASP A 437 -8.43 2.84 8.32
C ASP A 437 -9.29 2.73 7.04
N LYS A 438 -8.68 3.08 5.91
CA LYS A 438 -9.26 3.11 4.56
C LYS A 438 -9.65 1.75 3.95
N GLU A 439 -9.52 0.63 4.66
CA GLU A 439 -9.81 -0.68 4.08
C GLU A 439 -11.27 -0.82 3.62
N PHE A 440 -12.22 -0.17 4.29
CA PHE A 440 -13.62 -0.21 3.84
C PHE A 440 -13.86 0.53 2.51
N LEU A 441 -13.11 1.59 2.22
CA LEU A 441 -13.14 2.25 0.90
C LEU A 441 -12.64 1.28 -0.18
N ARG A 442 -11.55 0.55 0.10
CA ARG A 442 -11.00 -0.45 -0.83
C ARG A 442 -11.96 -1.60 -1.09
N LEU A 443 -12.63 -2.09 -0.04
CA LEU A 443 -13.64 -3.14 -0.17
C LEU A 443 -14.81 -2.65 -1.01
N TRP A 444 -15.30 -1.42 -0.77
CA TRP A 444 -16.36 -0.84 -1.59
C TRP A 444 -15.97 -0.83 -3.08
N PHE A 445 -14.79 -0.34 -3.45
CA PHE A 445 -14.36 -0.36 -4.86
C PHE A 445 -14.24 -1.78 -5.43
N LYS A 446 -13.63 -2.73 -4.70
CA LYS A 446 -13.55 -4.14 -5.14
C LYS A 446 -14.92 -4.79 -5.35
N ASP A 447 -15.90 -4.37 -4.57
CA ASP A 447 -17.26 -4.88 -4.64
C ASP A 447 -18.08 -4.23 -5.76
N HIS A 448 -17.64 -3.09 -6.32
CA HIS A 448 -18.39 -2.30 -7.30
C HIS A 448 -17.70 -2.23 -8.68
N CYS A 449 -16.39 -2.48 -8.78
CA CYS A 449 -15.62 -2.47 -10.03
C CYS A 449 -14.39 -3.41 -9.97
N ASP A 450 -13.68 -3.61 -11.08
CA ASP A 450 -12.30 -4.10 -11.08
C ASP A 450 -11.35 -2.89 -11.07
N PRO A 451 -10.87 -2.43 -9.89
CA PRO A 451 -10.16 -1.15 -9.80
C PRO A 451 -8.82 -1.12 -10.56
N TYR A 452 -8.27 -2.30 -10.90
CA TYR A 452 -7.02 -2.44 -11.64
C TYR A 452 -7.22 -2.44 -13.16
N LYS A 453 -8.42 -2.76 -13.65
CA LYS A 453 -8.66 -2.96 -15.09
C LYS A 453 -9.70 -2.04 -15.68
N ASP A 454 -10.68 -1.62 -14.89
CA ASP A 454 -11.76 -0.76 -15.40
C ASP A 454 -11.22 0.63 -15.72
N GLU A 455 -11.45 1.12 -16.94
CA GLU A 455 -10.95 2.44 -17.37
C GLU A 455 -11.50 3.56 -16.47
N VAL A 456 -12.78 3.48 -16.11
CA VAL A 456 -13.48 4.46 -15.28
C VAL A 456 -13.91 3.82 -13.98
N LEU A 457 -13.53 4.43 -12.86
CA LEU A 457 -14.00 4.02 -11.54
C LEU A 457 -15.35 4.66 -11.22
N PRO A 458 -16.25 3.97 -10.51
CA PRO A 458 -17.46 4.60 -9.99
C PRO A 458 -17.09 5.67 -8.96
N GLU A 459 -17.88 6.74 -8.85
CA GLU A 459 -17.67 7.73 -7.79
C GLU A 459 -18.00 7.12 -6.43
N ALA A 460 -17.14 7.37 -5.44
CA ALA A 460 -17.39 6.95 -4.06
C ALA A 460 -18.64 7.69 -3.51
N PRO A 461 -19.59 6.99 -2.87
CA PRO A 461 -20.76 7.61 -2.26
C PRO A 461 -20.35 8.67 -1.24
N LYS A 462 -21.12 9.77 -1.17
CA LYS A 462 -20.79 10.89 -0.26
C LYS A 462 -20.72 10.43 1.19
N GLU A 463 -21.64 9.56 1.60
CA GLU A 463 -21.71 8.99 2.94
C GLU A 463 -20.46 8.16 3.27
N LEU A 464 -19.93 7.44 2.27
CA LEU A 464 -18.69 6.67 2.40
C LEU A 464 -17.48 7.60 2.60
N VAL A 465 -17.43 8.71 1.87
CA VAL A 465 -16.37 9.72 1.98
C VAL A 465 -16.44 10.45 3.32
N SER A 466 -17.63 10.85 3.75
CA SER A 466 -17.84 11.51 5.04
C SER A 466 -17.53 10.59 6.22
N GLU A 467 -17.89 9.32 6.13
CA GLU A 467 -17.51 8.31 7.13
C GLU A 467 -15.99 8.11 7.17
N LEU A 468 -15.30 8.14 6.02
CA LEU A 468 -13.85 8.08 5.97
C LEU A 468 -13.21 9.30 6.64
N SER A 469 -13.70 10.51 6.35
CA SER A 469 -13.26 11.73 7.02
C SER A 469 -13.45 11.64 8.53
N ARG A 470 -14.63 11.19 8.99
CA ARG A 470 -14.94 10.98 10.40
C ARG A 470 -13.96 10.01 11.06
N ARG A 471 -13.63 8.89 10.42
CA ARG A 471 -12.68 7.90 10.94
C ARG A 471 -11.25 8.42 11.02
N TYR A 472 -10.81 9.23 10.05
CA TYR A 472 -9.53 9.92 10.12
C TYR A 472 -9.49 10.88 11.32
N ILE A 473 -10.56 11.64 11.53
CA ILE A 473 -10.70 12.52 12.70
C ILE A 473 -10.71 11.71 14.01
N LEU A 474 -11.45 10.59 14.06
CA LEU A 474 -11.46 9.68 15.20
C LEU A 474 -10.06 9.18 15.55
N LEU A 475 -9.29 8.73 14.56
CA LEU A 475 -7.90 8.31 14.78
C LEU A 475 -7.04 9.45 15.31
N TYR A 476 -7.15 10.66 14.74
CA TYR A 476 -6.45 11.84 15.27
C TYR A 476 -6.77 12.09 16.74
N GLU A 477 -8.05 12.08 17.12
CA GLU A 477 -8.45 12.35 18.50
C GLU A 477 -8.00 11.25 19.46
N LEU A 478 -8.06 9.98 19.03
CA LEU A 478 -7.58 8.86 19.84
C LEU A 478 -6.06 8.89 20.00
N ILE A 479 -5.31 9.10 18.91
CA ILE A 479 -3.85 9.15 18.92
C ILE A 479 -3.34 10.29 19.80
N THR A 480 -3.84 11.50 19.56
CA THR A 480 -3.32 12.72 20.22
C THR A 480 -3.93 12.97 21.59
N GLY A 481 -5.14 12.45 21.84
CA GLY A 481 -5.97 12.82 22.98
C GLY A 481 -6.59 14.22 22.88
N SER A 482 -6.37 14.93 21.77
CA SER A 482 -6.90 16.27 21.51
C SER A 482 -8.19 16.20 20.71
N LYS A 483 -9.09 17.17 20.89
CA LYS A 483 -10.29 17.29 20.04
C LYS A 483 -9.90 17.86 18.68
N PHE A 484 -10.64 17.46 17.65
CA PHE A 484 -10.44 18.00 16.31
C PHE A 484 -11.08 19.38 16.17
N GLU A 485 -10.29 20.33 15.68
CA GLU A 485 -10.72 21.71 15.47
C GLU A 485 -10.99 21.95 13.98
N PHE A 486 -12.25 22.21 13.67
CA PHE A 486 -12.69 22.64 12.34
C PHE A 486 -12.16 24.04 12.03
N PRO A 487 -11.88 24.35 10.75
CA PRO A 487 -11.50 25.69 10.35
C PRO A 487 -12.49 26.74 10.85
N SER A 488 -11.99 27.82 11.46
CA SER A 488 -12.79 28.99 11.82
C SER A 488 -12.90 29.95 10.63
N ALA A 489 -13.84 30.89 10.69
CA ALA A 489 -14.00 31.92 9.66
C ALA A 489 -12.76 32.84 9.53
N ASP A 490 -11.99 32.97 10.62
CA ASP A 490 -10.78 33.80 10.68
C ASP A 490 -9.50 33.00 10.39
N GLU A 491 -9.62 31.71 10.06
CA GLU A 491 -8.46 30.88 9.77
C GLU A 491 -7.79 31.33 8.46
N GLN A 492 -6.49 31.61 8.53
CA GLN A 492 -5.72 32.01 7.37
C GLN A 492 -5.70 30.87 6.34
N GLY A 493 -6.04 31.19 5.10
CA GLY A 493 -5.95 30.20 4.02
C GLY A 493 -4.53 29.66 3.89
N LEU A 494 -4.40 28.41 3.41
CA LEU A 494 -3.11 27.73 3.22
C LEU A 494 -2.07 28.64 2.56
N ALA A 495 -2.48 29.34 1.50
CA ALA A 495 -1.63 30.25 0.76
C ALA A 495 -1.08 31.39 1.64
N GLU A 496 -1.95 32.11 2.35
CA GLU A 496 -1.57 33.22 3.20
C GLU A 496 -0.64 32.78 4.34
N GLY A 497 -0.96 31.67 5.01
CA GLY A 497 -0.14 31.12 6.10
C GLY A 497 1.26 30.70 5.62
N VAL A 498 1.35 30.10 4.43
CA VAL A 498 2.62 29.73 3.79
C VAL A 498 3.42 30.97 3.40
N CYS A 499 2.85 31.95 2.69
CA CYS A 499 3.54 33.18 2.31
C CYS A 499 4.09 33.91 3.55
N LYS A 500 3.26 34.11 4.58
CA LYS A 500 3.66 34.77 5.82
C LYS A 500 4.84 34.05 6.48
N THR A 501 4.80 32.72 6.54
CA THR A 501 5.87 31.94 7.19
C THR A 501 7.15 31.92 6.37
N LEU A 502 7.06 31.77 5.05
CA LEU A 502 8.22 31.71 4.16
C LEU A 502 8.90 33.07 3.93
N LEU A 503 8.15 34.17 4.02
CA LEU A 503 8.68 35.54 3.84
C LEU A 503 9.16 36.18 5.15
N SER A 504 8.75 35.65 6.30
CA SER A 504 9.20 36.13 7.62
C SER A 504 10.49 35.48 8.13
N LYS A 505 10.96 34.42 7.49
CA LYS A 505 12.17 33.65 7.82
C LYS A 505 13.09 33.57 6.63
#